data_AF-B1V8U2-F1
#
_entry.id   AF-B1V8U2-F1
#
_cell.length_a   1.000
_cell.length_b   1.000
_cell.length_c   1.000
_cell.angle_alpha   90.00
_cell.angle_beta   90.00
_cell.angle_gamma   90.00
#
_symmetry.space_group_name_H-M   'P 1'
#
loop_
_entity.id
_entity.type
_entity.pdbx_description
1 polymer ?
#
loop_
_entity_poly.entity_id
_entity_poly.type
_entity_poly.pdbx_seq_one_letter_code
_entity_poly.pdbx_strand_id
1 'polypeptide(L)' 'MNYQKTFYRKGIKTAIKFVAEYSPDGKLIKNTQYNPDGTVFNEIYYNPNGSIKTTKKY' A
#
# COMPACT_ATOMS: atom_id res chain seq x y z
N MET A 1 -8.09 -0.18 -16.82
CA MET A 1 -6.66 -0.21 -16.45
C MET A 1 -6.59 0.09 -14.96
N ASN A 2 -5.87 -0.70 -14.17
CA ASN A 2 -5.64 -0.38 -12.75
C ASN A 2 -4.49 0.61 -12.66
N TYR A 3 -4.54 1.51 -11.68
CA TYR A 3 -3.55 2.58 -11.52
C TYR A 3 -2.70 2.32 -10.28
N GLN A 4 -1.42 2.67 -10.34
CA GLN A 4 -0.48 2.52 -9.23
C GLN A 4 0.16 3.86 -8.88
N LYS A 5 0.31 4.13 -7.58
CA LYS A 5 1.06 5.29 -7.07
C LYS A 5 2.08 4.85 -6.02
N THR A 6 3.28 5.43 -6.12
CA THR A 6 4.34 5.23 -5.12
C THR A 6 4.49 6.49 -4.28
N PHE A 7 4.66 6.30 -2.98
CA PHE A 7 4.85 7.39 -2.03
C PHE A 7 6.02 7.06 -1.09
N TYR A 8 6.64 8.11 -0.56
CA TYR A 8 7.76 8.02 0.37
C TYR A 8 7.46 8.88 1.60
N ARG A 9 7.46 8.29 2.80
CA ARG A 9 7.34 9.06 4.05
C ARG A 9 8.71 9.53 4.52
N LYS A 10 9.00 10.82 4.40
CA LYS A 10 10.19 11.44 4.98
C LYS A 10 9.93 11.74 6.48
N GLY A 11 10.88 11.40 7.36
CA GLY A 11 10.81 11.76 8.79
C GLY A 11 10.47 10.62 9.77
N ILE A 12 10.24 9.40 9.30
CA ILE A 12 10.32 8.20 10.15
C ILE A 12 11.77 7.68 10.03
N LYS A 13 12.35 7.18 11.14
CA LYS A 13 13.73 6.60 11.18
C LYS A 13 13.96 5.54 10.09
N THR A 14 12.87 4.98 9.58
CA THR A 14 12.80 4.03 8.48
C THR A 14 12.12 4.74 7.32
N ALA A 15 12.82 4.97 6.20
CA ALA A 15 12.17 5.43 4.97
C ALA A 15 11.22 4.33 4.49
N ILE A 16 9.92 4.52 4.71
CA ILE A 16 8.91 3.56 4.27
C ILE A 16 8.45 3.98 2.88
N LYS A 17 8.73 3.14 1.88
CA LYS A 17 8.09 3.21 0.57
C LYS A 17 6.73 2.54 0.69
N PHE A 18 5.70 3.11 0.08
CA PHE A 18 4.42 2.43 -0.08
C PHE A 18 3.90 2.55 -1.50
N VAL A 19 3.23 1.50 -1.93
CA VAL A 19 2.68 1.33 -3.26
C VAL A 19 1.18 1.11 -3.11
N ALA A 20 0.39 2.03 -3.65
CA ALA A 20 -1.06 1.96 -3.66
C ALA A 20 -1.55 1.51 -5.04
N GLU A 21 -2.43 0.53 -5.07
CA GLU A 21 -3.10 0.05 -6.27
C GLU A 21 -4.57 0.44 -6.22
N TYR A 22 -5.08 0.93 -7.35
CA TYR A 22 -6.43 1.42 -7.50
C TYR A 22 -7.15 0.66 -8.61
N SER A 23 -8.43 0.39 -8.38
CA SER A 23 -9.35 -0.10 -9.40
C SER A 23 -9.57 0.94 -10.52
N PRO A 24 -10.19 0.57 -11.65
CA PRO A 24 -10.40 1.50 -12.77
C PRO A 24 -11.31 2.69 -12.43
N ASP A 25 -12.18 2.55 -11.42
CA ASP A 25 -13.03 3.61 -10.86
C ASP A 25 -12.29 4.47 -9.81
N GLY A 26 -10.99 4.25 -9.61
CA GLY A 26 -10.13 5.06 -8.75
C GLY A 26 -10.20 4.73 -7.26
N LYS A 27 -10.82 3.60 -6.87
CA LYS A 27 -10.88 3.17 -5.47
C LYS A 27 -9.63 2.40 -5.08
N LEU A 28 -9.15 2.65 -3.86
CA LEU A 28 -7.98 1.93 -3.32
C LEU A 28 -8.36 0.46 -3.10
N ILE A 29 -7.61 -0.47 -3.69
CA ILE A 29 -7.83 -1.90 -3.54
C ILE A 29 -6.72 -2.58 -2.74
N LYS A 30 -5.50 -2.03 -2.79
CA LYS A 30 -4.34 -2.58 -2.08
C LYS A 30 -3.33 -1.49 -1.74
N ASN A 31 -2.67 -1.64 -0.60
CA ASN A 31 -1.51 -0.85 -0.20
C ASN A 31 -0.41 -1.78 0.30
N THR A 32 0.76 -1.74 -0.33
CA THR A 32 1.95 -2.50 0.07
C THR A 32 2.98 -1.56 0.67
N GLN A 33 3.49 -1.92 1.85
CA GLN A 33 4.48 -1.14 2.60
C GLN A 33 5.80 -1.91 2.63
N TYR A 34 6.87 -1.19 2.37
CA TYR A 34 8.21 -1.74 2.23
C TYR A 34 9.16 -1.16 3.28
N ASN A 35 10.04 -2.01 3.75
CA ASN A 35 11.23 -1.63 4.50
C ASN A 35 12.21 -0.86 3.60
N PRO A 36 13.21 -0.17 4.16
CA PRO A 36 14.20 0.57 3.39
C PRO A 36 15.07 -0.33 2.49
N ASP A 37 15.22 -1.60 2.85
CA ASP A 37 15.91 -2.63 2.06
C ASP A 37 15.07 -3.15 0.88
N GLY A 38 13.82 -2.68 0.74
CA GLY A 38 12.89 -3.06 -0.32
C GLY A 38 12.08 -4.32 -0.03
N THR A 39 12.23 -4.95 1.13
CA THR A 39 11.37 -6.07 1.55
C THR A 39 9.98 -5.60 1.92
N VAL A 40 8.96 -6.40 1.62
CA VAL A 40 7.58 -6.12 2.07
C VAL A 40 7.48 -6.49 3.54
N PHE A 41 6.98 -5.60 4.40
CA PHE A 41 6.64 -5.94 5.79
C PHE A 41 5.13 -5.96 6.02
N ASN A 42 4.34 -5.32 5.16
CA ASN A 42 2.89 -5.26 5.33
C ASN A 42 2.16 -5.05 4.00
N GLU A 43 1.06 -5.78 3.82
CA GLU A 43 0.08 -5.57 2.76
C GLU A 43 -1.31 -5.39 3.35
N ILE A 44 -2.03 -4.37 2.90
CA ILE A 44 -3.41 -4.08 3.31
C ILE A 44 -4.29 -4.16 2.07
N TYR A 45 -5.37 -4.92 2.16
CA TYR A 45 -6.37 -5.09 1.11
C TYR A 45 -7.66 -4.43 1.54
N TYR A 46 -8.36 -3.80 0.60
CA TYR A 46 -9.55 -3.00 0.88
C TYR A 46 -10.78 -3.58 0.19
N ASN A 47 -11.92 -3.44 0.84
CA ASN A 47 -13.23 -3.67 0.24
C ASN A 47 -13.62 -2.48 -0.66
N PRO A 48 -14.59 -2.63 -1.57
CA PRO A 48 -15.06 -1.53 -2.42
C PRO A 48 -15.59 -0.30 -1.68
N ASN A 49 -16.00 -0.44 -0.42
CA ASN A 49 -16.42 0.66 0.45
C ASN A 49 -15.26 1.35 1.19
N GLY A 50 -14.01 0.95 0.91
CA GLY A 50 -12.80 1.50 1.54
C GLY A 50 -12.46 0.91 2.90
N SER A 51 -13.27 0.00 3.45
CA SER A 51 -12.91 -0.67 4.71
C SER A 51 -11.79 -1.68 4.49
N ILE A 52 -10.98 -1.93 5.52
CA ILE A 52 -9.94 -2.96 5.46
C ILE A 52 -10.63 -4.32 5.33
N LYS A 53 -10.28 -5.03 4.25
CA LYS A 53 -10.69 -6.42 4.03
C LYS A 53 -9.79 -7.37 4.79
N THR A 54 -8.47 -7.21 4.64
CA THR A 54 -7.49 -8.06 5.30
C THR A 54 -6.12 -7.39 5.30
N THR A 55 -5.26 -7.84 6.22
CA THR A 55 -3.87 -7.38 6.35
C THR A 55 -2.97 -8.59 6.41
N LYS A 56 -1.86 -8.58 5.66
CA LYS A 56 -0.81 -9.58 5.72
C LYS A 56 0.49 -8.93 6.19
N LYS A 57 1.01 -9.39 7.32
CA LYS A 57 2.29 -8.97 7.87
C LYS A 57 3.34 -10.02 7.57
N TYR A 58 4.57 -9.58 7.32
CA TYR A 58 5.73 -10.41 6.98
C TYR A 58 6.85 -10.17 7.98
#